data_AF-A0A853JCP4-F1
#
_entry.id   AF-A0A853JCP4-F1
#
_cell.length_a   1.000
_cell.length_b   1.000
_cell.length_c   1.000
_cell.angle_alpha   90.00
_cell.angle_beta   90.00
_cell.angle_gamma   90.00
#
_symmetry.space_group_name_H-M   'P 1'
#
loop_
_entity.id
_entity.type
_entity.pdbx_description
1 polymer ?
#
loop_
_entity_poly.entity_id
_entity_poly.type
_entity_poly.pdbx_seq_one_letter_code
_entity_poly.pdbx_strand_id
1 'polypeptide(L)' 'MSDPGKPDGFTRFPLGLGLGLAVGVAIGVALDNVAMGIGIGLAIGLAFGIALHGGRSKRDGD' A
#
# COMPACT_ATOMS: atom_id res chain seq x y z
N MET A 1 -28.80 11.98 -17.67
CA MET A 1 -28.81 11.79 -16.20
C MET A 1 -28.14 10.46 -15.88
N SER A 2 -27.09 10.53 -15.03
CA SER A 2 -26.35 9.46 -14.32
C SER A 2 -25.71 8.37 -15.19
N ASP A 3 -24.41 8.07 -15.10
CA ASP A 3 -23.69 7.73 -13.86
C ASP A 3 -22.39 8.53 -13.62
N PRO A 4 -22.34 9.31 -12.52
CA PRO A 4 -21.10 9.78 -11.92
C PRO A 4 -20.55 8.72 -10.95
N GLY A 5 -19.25 8.46 -10.98
CA GLY A 5 -18.56 7.88 -9.83
C GLY A 5 -18.25 6.38 -9.86
N LYS A 6 -17.66 5.86 -10.95
CA LYS A 6 -16.86 4.64 -10.80
C LYS A 6 -15.45 5.04 -10.31
N PRO A 7 -15.07 4.78 -9.05
CA PRO A 7 -13.70 4.98 -8.60
C PRO A 7 -12.80 4.09 -9.45
N ASP A 8 -12.00 4.74 -10.28
CA ASP A 8 -10.86 4.19 -10.98
C ASP A 8 -9.93 3.54 -9.96
N GLY A 9 -9.32 2.41 -10.35
CA GLY A 9 -8.58 1.48 -9.47
C GLY A 9 -7.32 2.02 -8.79
N PHE A 10 -7.20 3.34 -8.65
CA PHE A 10 -6.10 4.05 -8.04
C PHE A 10 -6.12 4.00 -6.50
N THR A 11 -7.24 3.71 -5.85
CA THR A 11 -7.34 3.80 -4.37
C THR A 11 -6.48 2.76 -3.64
N ARG A 12 -6.23 1.59 -4.22
CA ARG A 12 -5.67 0.44 -3.49
C ARG A 12 -4.17 0.56 -3.20
N PHE A 13 -3.42 1.20 -4.09
CA PHE A 13 -1.99 1.42 -3.93
C PHE A 13 -1.65 2.41 -2.79
N PRO A 14 -2.20 3.65 -2.76
CA PRO A 14 -2.03 4.57 -1.63
C PRO A 14 -2.60 4.01 -0.33
N LEU A 15 -3.61 3.12 -0.37
CA LEU A 15 -4.11 2.45 0.84
C LEU A 15 -3.05 1.53 1.47
N GLY A 16 -2.37 0.71 0.65
CA GLY A 16 -1.29 -0.17 1.12
C GLY A 16 -0.10 0.63 1.67
N LEU A 17 0.28 1.70 0.97
CA LEU A 17 1.37 2.57 1.41
C LEU A 17 1.04 3.29 2.72
N GLY A 18 -0.16 3.89 2.81
CA GLY A 18 -0.61 4.62 4.00
C GLY A 18 -0.76 3.71 5.22
N LEU A 19 -1.31 2.51 5.05
CA LEU A 19 -1.44 1.53 6.12
C LEU A 19 -0.06 1.05 6.61
N GLY A 20 0.83 0.67 5.69
CA GLY A 20 2.17 0.21 6.03
C GLY A 20 2.99 1.29 6.73
N LEU A 21 2.90 2.54 6.27
CA LEU A 21 3.58 3.67 6.90
C LEU A 21 3.04 3.94 8.32
N ALA A 22 1.72 3.98 8.51
CA ALA A 22 1.11 4.22 9.81
C ALA A 22 1.51 3.16 10.84
N VAL A 23 1.45 1.88 10.46
CA VAL A 23 1.85 0.77 11.33
C VAL A 23 3.36 0.78 11.59
N GLY A 24 4.17 0.98 10.56
CA GLY A 24 5.63 1.04 10.71
C GLY A 24 6.10 2.18 11.60
N VAL A 25 5.51 3.37 11.47
CA VAL A 25 5.81 4.51 12.35
C VAL A 25 5.38 4.20 13.79
N ALA A 26 4.19 3.63 14.01
CA ALA A 26 3.75 3.26 15.35
C ALA A 26 4.69 2.27 16.04
N ILE A 27 5.15 1.25 15.29
CA ILE A 27 6.13 0.27 15.78
C ILE A 27 7.50 0.94 16.01
N GLY A 28 7.95 1.80 15.08
CA GLY A 28 9.21 2.52 15.20
C GLY A 28 9.25 3.44 16.42
N VAL A 29 8.15 4.12 16.73
CA VAL A 29 7.99 4.92 17.95
C VAL A 29 8.02 4.03 19.20
N ALA A 30 7.34 2.88 19.18
CA ALA A 30 7.36 1.94 20.30
C ALA A 30 8.75 1.34 20.57
N LEU A 31 9.59 1.23 19.55
CA LEU A 31 10.97 0.74 19.62
C LEU A 31 12.01 1.86 19.79
N ASP A 32 11.57 3.12 19.91
CA ASP A 32 12.42 4.31 19.94
C ASP A 32 13.38 4.42 18.73
N ASN A 33 13.00 3.80 17.61
CA ASN A 33 13.74 3.77 16.36
C ASN A 33 12.79 3.93 15.16
N VAL A 34 12.41 5.19 14.93
CA VAL A 34 11.49 5.57 13.86
C VAL A 34 12.08 5.28 12.47
N ALA A 35 13.40 5.40 12.30
CA ALA A 35 14.06 5.10 11.03
C ALA A 35 13.86 3.63 10.62
N MET A 36 14.02 2.71 11.57
CA MET A 36 13.75 1.28 11.36
C MET A 36 12.26 1.03 11.08
N GLY A 37 11.37 1.66 11.85
CA GLY A 37 9.92 1.53 11.68
C GLY A 37 9.42 2.01 10.31
N ILE A 38 9.92 3.14 9.82
CA ILE A 38 9.61 3.65 8.48
C ILE A 38 10.13 2.68 7.41
N GLY A 39 11.37 2.18 7.53
CA GLY A 39 11.93 1.24 6.57
C GLY A 39 11.12 -0.05 6.45
N ILE A 40 10.77 -0.66 7.59
CA ILE A 40 9.95 -1.88 7.64
C ILE A 40 8.52 -1.61 7.16
N GLY A 41 7.90 -0.54 7.64
CA GLY A 41 6.53 -0.16 7.28
C GLY A 41 6.36 0.14 5.79
N LEU A 42 7.32 0.84 5.19
CA LEU A 42 7.35 1.09 3.75
C LEU A 42 7.55 -0.21 2.96
N ALA A 43 8.47 -1.08 3.36
CA ALA A 43 8.70 -2.35 2.67
C ALA A 43 7.42 -3.20 2.65
N ILE A 44 6.73 -3.32 3.79
CA ILE A 44 5.48 -4.08 3.91
C ILE A 44 4.33 -3.39 3.15
N GLY A 45 4.16 -2.07 3.32
CA GLY A 45 3.10 -1.30 2.67
C GLY A 45 3.23 -1.28 1.15
N LEU A 46 4.46 -1.18 0.62
CA LEU A 46 4.76 -1.30 -0.80
C LEU A 46 4.49 -2.72 -1.29
N ALA A 47 4.93 -3.76 -0.57
CA ALA A 47 4.67 -5.14 -0.94
C ALA A 47 3.17 -5.44 -1.03
N PHE A 48 2.37 -5.01 -0.05
CA PHE A 48 0.91 -5.14 -0.10
C PHE A 48 0.27 -4.27 -1.16
N GLY A 49 0.71 -3.02 -1.31
CA GLY A 49 0.22 -2.11 -2.34
C GLY A 49 0.43 -2.70 -3.74
N ILE A 50 1.61 -3.26 -4.00
CA ILE A 50 1.95 -3.93 -5.27
C ILE A 50 1.20 -5.25 -5.41
N ALA A 51 1.10 -6.08 -4.37
CA ALA A 51 0.38 -7.36 -4.45
C ALA A 51 -1.13 -7.18 -4.69
N LEU A 52 -1.74 -6.19 -4.04
CA LEU A 52 -3.17 -5.90 -4.15
C LEU A 52 -3.51 -5.10 -5.42
N HIS A 53 -2.57 -4.31 -5.95
CA HIS A 53 -2.71 -3.60 -7.22
C HIS A 53 -2.36 -4.50 -8.43
N GLY A 54 -1.33 -5.34 -8.28
CA GLY A 54 -0.81 -6.28 -9.27
C GLY A 54 -1.61 -7.58 -9.43
N GLY A 55 -2.66 -7.78 -8.64
CA GLY A 55 -3.66 -8.85 -8.85
C GLY A 55 -4.45 -8.76 -10.16
N ARG A 56 -4.11 -7.82 -11.05
CA ARG A 56 -4.57 -7.78 -12.45
C ARG A 56 -3.45 -7.53 -13.46
N SER A 57 -2.23 -7.97 -13.18
CA SER A 57 -1.31 -8.31 -14.27
C SER A 57 -1.71 -9.67 -14.79
N LYS A 58 -2.64 -9.60 -15.74
CA LYS A 58 -3.03 -10.67 -16.62
C LYS A 58 -1.79 -11.47 -17.05
N ARG A 59 -1.86 -12.78 -16.87
CA ARG A 59 -1.16 -13.72 -17.75
C ARG A 59 -1.64 -13.41 -19.16
N ASP A 60 -0.91 -12.59 -19.89
CA ASP A 60 -0.78 -12.70 -21.34
C ASP A 60 0.66 -13.21 -21.50
N GLY A 61 0.96 -14.44 -21.92
CA GLY A 61 0.17 -15.30 -22.79
C GLY A 61 0.38 -14.97 -24.26
N ASP A 62 1.61 -14.64 -24.68
CA ASP A 62 2.26 -14.99 -25.96
C ASP A 62 3.75 -14.57 -25.88
#